data_AF-G8TVK4-F1
#
_entry.id   AF-G8TVK4-F1
#
_cell.length_a   1.000
_cell.length_b   1.000
_cell.length_c   1.000
_cell.angle_alpha   90.00
_cell.angle_beta   90.00
_cell.angle_gamma   90.00
#
_symmetry.space_group_name_H-M   'P 1'
#
loop_
_entity.id
_entity.type
_entity.pdbx_description
1 polymer ?
#
loop_
_entity_poly.entity_id
_entity_poly.type
_entity_poly.pdbx_seq_one_letter_code
_entity_poly.pdbx_strand_id
1 'polypeptide(L)'
;MKKNNPEAIQNVAIDFLLSDVDELKKKIGQLSDPDKKWVGRLVAKSLVTDDTVYEAVLRIKSLPKPVLQGFLLEGLHQNRDWLKYLTDRTSITESLRLLLMDAASENIRDEQWWTNWKKITEKMATEKSSGSKTWASDIVRFLQEASSIPVDISDILSLLSSWESPSSKPSTSGKKPKKSQKSERLRADKDAVINAVDKLYRKIIEEQQGWETERNELLDRIARLYRERDDFEKRLSDLTQQLDAAIEAGDELRRQREQLREEIATYIAQGRLLQNELQVITDERDKLKSEIVLWERTAEAQRHQAEQAREETELEFRHRLRKNLVPLAAFVRDRAEQALHTLLPQDVRLLAAQFDQLHQEILKEAKLPQEGRISSELLMPPEENVHE
;
A
#
# COMPACT_ATOMS: atom_id res chain seq x y z
N MET A 1 -15.21 0.93 -28.22
CA MET A 1 -13.83 1.22 -28.66
C MET A 1 -12.90 0.94 -27.50
N LYS A 2 -12.07 -0.12 -27.57
CA LYS A 2 -11.11 -0.46 -26.52
C LYS A 2 -9.99 0.59 -26.56
N LYS A 3 -9.78 1.34 -25.47
CA LYS A 3 -8.61 2.21 -25.34
C LYS A 3 -7.37 1.33 -25.21
N ASN A 4 -6.41 1.49 -26.11
CA ASN A 4 -5.19 0.69 -26.12
C ASN A 4 -4.32 1.05 -24.90
N ASN A 5 -3.86 0.02 -24.18
CA ASN A 5 -3.03 0.17 -22.98
C ASN A 5 -1.63 0.68 -23.39
N PRO A 6 -1.17 1.85 -22.91
CA PRO A 6 0.15 2.40 -23.24
C PRO A 6 1.30 1.44 -22.91
N GLU A 7 1.16 0.61 -21.87
CA GLU A 7 2.16 -0.42 -21.54
C GLU A 7 2.26 -1.51 -22.61
N ALA A 8 1.12 -1.89 -23.22
CA ALA A 8 1.12 -2.88 -24.29
C ALA A 8 1.85 -2.36 -25.54
N ILE A 9 1.73 -1.05 -25.82
CA ILE A 9 2.40 -0.42 -26.95
C ILE A 9 3.90 -0.23 -26.66
N GLN A 10 4.27 0.08 -25.42
CA GLN A 10 5.67 0.17 -24.98
C GLN A 10 6.37 -1.20 -25.00
N ASN A 11 5.68 -2.25 -24.56
CA ASN A 11 6.20 -3.63 -24.61
C ASN A 11 6.40 -4.12 -26.05
N VAL A 12 5.55 -3.72 -27.01
CA VAL A 12 5.76 -4.01 -28.44
C VAL A 12 7.02 -3.33 -28.99
N ALA A 13 7.36 -2.13 -28.50
CA ALA A 13 8.57 -1.43 -28.91
C ALA A 13 9.85 -1.99 -28.26
N ILE A 14 9.74 -2.58 -27.07
CA ILE A 14 10.85 -3.31 -26.42
C ILE A 14 11.04 -4.67 -27.09
N ASP A 15 9.96 -5.41 -27.37
CA ASP A 15 9.98 -6.63 -28.19
C ASP A 15 10.57 -6.37 -29.58
N PHE A 16 10.34 -5.18 -30.15
CA PHE A 16 10.89 -4.77 -31.44
C PHE A 16 12.42 -4.83 -31.48
N LEU A 17 13.08 -4.50 -30.38
CA LEU A 17 14.53 -4.50 -30.27
C LEU A 17 15.11 -5.91 -30.07
N LEU A 18 14.28 -6.90 -29.74
CA LEU A 18 14.72 -8.22 -29.24
C LEU A 18 14.15 -9.44 -29.99
N SER A 19 13.18 -9.29 -30.90
CA SER A 19 12.43 -10.42 -31.51
C SER A 19 12.63 -10.62 -33.02
N ASP A 20 12.16 -11.79 -33.51
CA ASP A 20 12.12 -12.17 -34.92
C ASP A 20 11.17 -11.26 -35.75
N VAL A 21 11.63 -10.88 -36.95
CA VAL A 21 11.01 -9.84 -37.80
C VAL A 21 9.60 -10.22 -38.23
N ASP A 22 9.33 -11.50 -38.45
CA ASP A 22 8.03 -11.96 -38.94
C ASP A 22 6.96 -11.99 -37.85
N GLU A 23 7.34 -12.21 -36.59
CA GLU A 23 6.43 -12.09 -35.45
C GLU A 23 6.05 -10.62 -35.19
N LEU A 24 7.03 -9.74 -35.39
CA LEU A 24 6.87 -8.29 -35.30
C LEU A 24 5.88 -7.75 -36.34
N LYS A 25 6.00 -8.19 -37.60
CA LYS A 25 5.03 -7.83 -38.66
C LYS A 25 3.61 -8.25 -38.30
N LYS A 26 3.45 -9.44 -37.71
CA LYS A 26 2.14 -9.95 -37.28
C LYS A 26 1.55 -9.09 -36.16
N LYS A 27 2.34 -8.73 -35.15
CA LYS A 27 1.92 -7.85 -34.04
C LYS A 27 1.58 -6.43 -34.53
N ILE A 28 2.42 -5.83 -35.38
CA ILE A 28 2.18 -4.50 -35.97
C ILE A 28 0.97 -4.50 -36.91
N GLY A 29 0.74 -5.59 -37.66
CA GLY A 29 -0.41 -5.73 -38.56
C GLY A 29 -1.76 -5.65 -37.84
N GLN A 30 -1.79 -5.96 -36.54
CA GLN A 30 -2.99 -5.90 -35.71
C GLN A 30 -3.25 -4.51 -35.10
N LEU A 31 -2.29 -3.58 -35.20
CA LEU A 31 -2.42 -2.23 -34.67
C LEU A 31 -3.26 -1.32 -35.58
N SER A 32 -3.87 -0.29 -34.98
CA SER A 32 -4.49 0.78 -35.74
C SER A 32 -3.43 1.66 -36.41
N ASP A 33 -3.77 2.38 -37.49
CA ASP A 33 -2.80 3.23 -38.19
C ASP A 33 -2.16 4.35 -37.34
N PRO A 34 -2.89 5.00 -36.41
CA PRO A 34 -2.28 5.92 -35.44
C PRO A 34 -1.23 5.24 -34.57
N ASP A 35 -1.52 4.03 -34.09
CA ASP A 35 -0.60 3.27 -33.22
C ASP A 35 0.63 2.80 -34.01
N LYS A 36 0.45 2.40 -35.27
CA LYS A 36 1.57 2.06 -36.18
C LYS A 36 2.51 3.27 -36.37
N LYS A 37 1.96 4.47 -36.56
CA LYS A 37 2.75 5.70 -36.70
C LYS A 37 3.50 6.03 -35.40
N TRP A 38 2.87 5.82 -34.25
CA TRP A 38 3.48 6.03 -32.93
C TRP A 38 4.62 5.04 -32.66
N VAL A 39 4.40 3.74 -32.92
CA VAL A 39 5.45 2.71 -32.80
C VAL A 39 6.63 3.04 -33.71
N GLY A 40 6.37 3.50 -34.94
CA GLY A 40 7.44 3.97 -35.85
C GLY A 40 8.28 5.11 -35.28
N ARG A 41 7.64 6.10 -34.63
CA ARG A 41 8.37 7.20 -33.96
C ARG A 41 9.17 6.71 -32.75
N LEU A 42 8.60 5.83 -31.93
CA LEU A 42 9.29 5.32 -30.74
C LEU A 42 10.53 4.50 -31.11
N VAL A 43 10.41 3.65 -32.14
CA VAL A 43 11.51 2.87 -32.71
C VAL A 43 12.60 3.77 -33.31
N ALA A 44 12.23 4.89 -33.94
CA ALA A 44 13.21 5.88 -34.39
C ALA A 44 13.98 6.49 -33.22
N LYS A 45 13.29 6.88 -32.14
CA LYS A 45 13.94 7.44 -30.95
C LYS A 45 14.93 6.48 -30.30
N SER A 46 14.61 5.18 -30.25
CA SER A 46 15.48 4.18 -29.64
C SER A 46 16.66 3.76 -30.52
N LEU A 47 16.54 3.86 -31.84
CA LEU A 47 17.62 3.53 -32.78
C LEU A 47 18.63 4.68 -33.00
N VAL A 48 18.33 5.89 -32.53
CA VAL A 48 19.23 7.06 -32.65
C VAL A 48 20.42 6.98 -31.67
N THR A 49 20.39 6.09 -30.68
CA THR A 49 21.43 6.02 -29.63
C THR A 49 22.53 4.99 -29.86
N ASP A 50 22.51 4.20 -30.96
CA ASP A 50 23.45 3.10 -31.15
C ASP A 50 23.96 3.01 -32.61
N ASP A 51 25.27 2.83 -32.82
CA ASP A 51 25.94 2.83 -34.14
C ASP A 51 25.56 1.64 -35.05
N THR A 52 24.68 0.76 -34.58
CA THR A 52 24.17 -0.43 -35.29
C THR A 52 22.96 -0.15 -36.19
N VAL A 53 22.69 1.13 -36.50
CA VAL A 53 21.62 1.61 -37.40
C VAL A 53 21.59 0.89 -38.76
N TYR A 54 22.75 0.42 -39.24
CA TYR A 54 22.93 -0.19 -40.56
C TYR A 54 22.10 -1.47 -40.78
N GLU A 55 22.05 -2.37 -39.80
CA GLU A 55 21.28 -3.64 -39.88
C GLU A 55 19.78 -3.41 -39.70
N ALA A 56 19.40 -2.43 -38.86
CA ALA A 56 18.01 -2.05 -38.67
C ALA A 56 17.41 -1.50 -39.98
N VAL A 57 18.12 -0.62 -40.69
CA VAL A 57 17.65 0.01 -41.94
C VAL A 57 17.45 -1.00 -43.09
N LEU A 58 18.28 -2.04 -43.18
CA LEU A 58 18.08 -3.10 -44.18
C LEU A 58 16.87 -3.99 -43.90
N ARG A 59 16.53 -4.22 -42.62
CA ARG A 59 15.34 -4.98 -42.19
C ARG A 59 14.03 -4.17 -42.34
N ILE A 60 14.13 -2.84 -42.30
CA ILE A 60 13.02 -1.88 -42.35
C ILE A 60 12.30 -1.80 -43.71
N LYS A 61 12.93 -2.23 -44.82
CA LYS A 61 12.27 -2.26 -46.16
C LYS A 61 10.98 -3.09 -46.20
N SER A 62 10.77 -3.97 -45.23
CA SER A 62 9.61 -4.86 -45.14
C SER A 62 8.49 -4.36 -44.21
N LEU A 63 8.65 -3.18 -43.60
CA LEU A 63 7.65 -2.62 -42.66
C LEU A 63 6.48 -1.92 -43.38
N PRO A 64 5.29 -1.87 -42.75
CA PRO A 64 4.15 -1.13 -43.29
C PRO A 64 4.44 0.37 -43.46
N LYS A 65 3.92 0.97 -44.54
CA LYS A 65 4.11 2.38 -44.92
C LYS A 65 3.91 3.41 -43.78
N PRO A 66 2.91 3.29 -42.88
CA PRO A 66 2.73 4.25 -41.78
C PRO A 66 3.85 4.21 -40.73
N VAL A 67 4.44 3.04 -40.50
CA VAL A 67 5.55 2.84 -39.56
C VAL A 67 6.82 3.47 -40.14
N LEU A 68 7.08 3.22 -41.42
CA LEU A 68 8.17 3.86 -42.18
C LEU A 68 8.07 5.38 -42.17
N GLN A 69 6.88 5.94 -42.35
CA GLN A 69 6.66 7.39 -42.30
C GLN A 69 6.94 7.97 -40.91
N GLY A 70 6.45 7.34 -39.83
CA GLY A 70 6.73 7.78 -38.47
C GLY A 70 8.22 7.71 -38.13
N PHE A 71 8.89 6.66 -38.59
CA PHE A 71 10.33 6.43 -38.38
C PHE A 71 11.20 7.45 -39.13
N LEU A 72 10.86 7.73 -40.39
CA LEU A 72 11.61 8.67 -41.23
C LEU A 72 11.42 10.12 -40.78
N LEU A 73 10.21 10.52 -40.38
CA LEU A 73 9.97 11.87 -39.84
C LEU A 73 10.77 12.12 -38.56
N GLU A 74 10.76 11.19 -37.62
CA GLU A 74 11.48 11.35 -36.36
C GLU A 74 13.00 11.24 -36.54
N GLY A 75 13.48 10.34 -37.42
CA GLY A 75 14.89 10.23 -37.79
C GLY A 75 15.42 11.49 -38.47
N LEU A 76 14.61 12.12 -39.33
CA LEU A 76 14.92 13.42 -39.96
C LEU A 76 14.96 14.58 -38.96
N HIS A 77 14.15 14.53 -37.91
CA HIS A 77 14.17 15.54 -36.84
C HIS A 77 15.36 15.38 -35.89
N GLN A 78 15.84 14.17 -35.65
CA GLN A 78 16.81 13.90 -34.58
C GLN A 78 18.25 13.67 -35.05
N ASN A 79 18.49 13.19 -36.28
CA ASN A 79 19.84 12.82 -36.71
C ASN A 79 20.27 13.53 -38.00
N ARG A 80 21.27 14.42 -37.88
CA ARG A 80 21.79 15.27 -38.98
C ARG A 80 22.55 14.47 -40.04
N ASP A 81 23.07 13.30 -39.72
CA ASP A 81 23.87 12.47 -40.64
C ASP A 81 23.01 11.57 -41.55
N TRP A 82 21.73 11.40 -41.22
CA TRP A 82 20.77 10.63 -42.03
C TRP A 82 20.51 11.25 -43.40
N LEU A 83 20.42 12.58 -43.46
CA LEU A 83 20.23 13.31 -44.71
C LEU A 83 21.42 13.11 -45.66
N LYS A 84 22.65 13.13 -45.11
CA LYS A 84 23.88 12.88 -45.87
C LYS A 84 23.90 11.46 -46.46
N TYR A 85 23.47 10.48 -45.69
CA TYR A 85 23.37 9.08 -46.14
C TYR A 85 22.30 8.88 -47.23
N LEU A 86 21.13 9.52 -47.12
CA LEU A 86 20.07 9.46 -48.14
C LEU A 86 20.50 10.12 -49.45
N THR A 87 21.35 11.17 -49.41
CA THR A 87 21.96 11.74 -50.62
C THR A 87 22.79 10.71 -51.38
N ASP A 88 23.47 9.76 -50.72
CA ASP A 88 24.48 8.91 -51.35
C ASP A 88 23.95 7.62 -51.99
N ARG A 89 22.65 7.28 -51.83
CA ARG A 89 22.03 6.08 -52.43
C ARG A 89 20.70 6.38 -53.13
N THR A 90 20.77 6.68 -54.42
CA THR A 90 19.68 7.24 -55.23
C THR A 90 18.77 6.21 -55.92
N SER A 91 18.15 5.31 -55.14
CA SER A 91 17.10 4.41 -55.66
C SER A 91 15.75 4.52 -54.98
N ILE A 92 15.55 5.53 -54.12
CA ILE A 92 14.28 5.76 -53.40
C ILE A 92 13.78 7.15 -53.79
N THR A 93 13.07 7.28 -54.90
CA THR A 93 12.66 8.61 -55.41
C THR A 93 11.24 9.00 -54.97
N GLU A 94 10.26 8.10 -55.00
CA GLU A 94 8.85 8.49 -54.75
C GLU A 94 8.47 8.56 -53.26
N SER A 95 8.96 7.62 -52.44
CA SER A 95 8.69 7.65 -50.99
C SER A 95 9.43 8.81 -50.30
N LEU A 96 10.64 9.11 -50.77
CA LEU A 96 11.48 10.20 -50.27
C LEU A 96 10.91 11.55 -50.71
N ARG A 97 10.35 11.64 -51.92
CA ARG A 97 9.54 12.78 -52.39
C ARG A 97 8.38 13.09 -51.47
N LEU A 98 7.53 12.11 -51.17
CA LEU A 98 6.36 12.33 -50.31
C LEU A 98 6.77 12.77 -48.91
N LEU A 99 7.83 12.19 -48.35
CA LEU A 99 8.36 12.56 -47.05
C LEU A 99 8.99 13.95 -47.01
N LEU A 100 9.71 14.35 -48.06
CA LEU A 100 10.31 15.68 -48.16
C LEU A 100 9.25 16.77 -48.34
N MET A 101 8.15 16.48 -49.04
CA MET A 101 7.01 17.40 -49.15
C MET A 101 6.22 17.52 -47.84
N ASP A 102 5.99 16.39 -47.15
CA ASP A 102 5.28 16.35 -45.86
C ASP A 102 6.10 17.11 -44.80
N ALA A 103 7.41 16.85 -44.71
CA ALA A 103 8.30 17.55 -43.78
C ALA A 103 8.46 19.06 -44.10
N ALA A 104 8.45 19.44 -45.38
CA ALA A 104 8.46 20.85 -45.78
C ALA A 104 7.17 21.59 -45.40
N SER A 105 6.03 20.87 -45.36
CA SER A 105 4.73 21.44 -44.98
C SER A 105 4.60 21.71 -43.47
N GLU A 106 5.41 21.05 -42.63
CA GLU A 106 5.38 21.22 -41.17
C GLU A 106 6.09 22.50 -40.65
N ASN A 107 6.40 23.45 -41.54
CA ASN A 107 6.93 24.79 -41.19
C ASN A 107 8.21 24.75 -40.33
N ILE A 108 9.12 23.84 -40.67
CA ILE A 108 10.42 23.69 -40.00
C ILE A 108 11.26 24.95 -40.29
N ARG A 109 11.57 25.74 -39.26
CA ARG A 109 12.38 26.98 -39.39
C ARG A 109 13.90 26.77 -39.31
N ASP A 110 14.36 25.51 -39.35
CA ASP A 110 15.79 25.18 -39.26
C ASP A 110 16.49 25.40 -40.61
N GLU A 111 17.39 26.39 -40.66
CA GLU A 111 18.17 26.76 -41.83
C GLU A 111 19.07 25.61 -42.35
N GLN A 112 19.58 24.76 -41.43
CA GLN A 112 20.42 23.63 -41.78
C GLN A 112 19.61 22.52 -42.43
N TRP A 113 18.36 22.34 -42.02
CA TRP A 113 17.41 21.43 -42.66
C TRP A 113 17.12 21.85 -44.11
N TRP A 114 16.80 23.12 -44.33
CA TRP A 114 16.54 23.67 -45.67
C TRP A 114 17.76 23.59 -46.60
N THR A 115 18.96 23.80 -46.05
CA THR A 115 20.22 23.67 -46.79
C THR A 115 20.44 22.23 -47.28
N ASN A 116 20.16 21.24 -46.43
CA ASN A 116 20.29 19.83 -46.80
C ASN A 116 19.18 19.38 -47.75
N TRP A 117 17.95 19.87 -47.53
CA TRP A 117 16.83 19.66 -48.44
C TRP A 117 17.16 20.17 -49.84
N LYS A 118 17.68 21.40 -49.95
CA LYS A 118 18.14 22.03 -51.21
C LYS A 118 19.15 21.13 -51.93
N LYS A 119 20.19 20.67 -51.24
CA LYS A 119 21.21 19.77 -51.82
C LYS A 119 20.63 18.45 -52.34
N ILE A 120 19.69 17.85 -51.60
CA ILE A 120 19.03 16.61 -52.03
C ILE A 120 18.17 16.85 -53.26
N THR A 121 17.39 17.94 -53.30
CA THR A 121 16.58 18.30 -54.47
C THR A 121 17.43 18.65 -55.69
N GLU A 122 18.55 19.35 -55.51
CA GLU A 122 19.51 19.63 -56.58
C GLU A 122 20.12 18.34 -57.13
N LYS A 123 20.55 17.42 -56.26
CA LYS A 123 21.08 16.11 -56.67
C LYS A 123 20.03 15.31 -57.44
N MET A 124 18.80 15.22 -56.94
CA MET A 124 17.68 14.56 -57.63
C MET A 124 17.33 15.23 -58.97
N ALA A 125 17.49 16.55 -59.09
CA ALA A 125 17.28 17.26 -60.35
C ALA A 125 18.40 16.95 -61.37
N THR A 126 19.65 16.83 -60.92
CA THR A 126 20.77 16.51 -61.81
C THR A 126 20.77 15.05 -62.28
N GLU A 127 20.34 14.12 -61.43
CA GLU A 127 20.17 12.71 -61.79
C GLU A 127 18.87 12.55 -62.60
N LYS A 128 18.98 12.68 -63.92
CA LYS A 128 17.88 12.55 -64.90
C LYS A 128 17.12 11.22 -64.78
N SER A 129 16.22 11.12 -63.81
CA SER A 129 15.25 10.04 -63.74
C SER A 129 14.14 10.32 -64.75
N SER A 130 13.76 9.31 -65.52
CA SER A 130 12.80 9.37 -66.63
C SER A 130 11.36 9.78 -66.23
N GLY A 131 11.12 10.12 -64.97
CA GLY A 131 9.88 10.69 -64.45
C GLY A 131 9.97 12.17 -64.02
N SER A 132 11.04 12.89 -64.38
CA SER A 132 11.38 14.19 -63.74
C SER A 132 10.43 15.37 -63.98
N LYS A 133 9.66 15.33 -65.07
CA LYS A 133 8.83 16.48 -65.48
C LYS A 133 7.60 16.72 -64.60
N THR A 134 7.02 15.67 -64.02
CA THR A 134 5.79 15.80 -63.22
C THR A 134 6.07 16.25 -61.79
N TRP A 135 7.22 15.88 -61.21
CA TRP A 135 7.55 16.32 -59.86
C TRP A 135 8.20 17.69 -59.82
N ALA A 136 8.96 18.09 -60.85
CA ALA A 136 9.56 19.42 -60.93
C ALA A 136 8.51 20.53 -60.81
N SER A 137 7.38 20.38 -61.51
CA SER A 137 6.26 21.32 -61.48
C SER A 137 5.54 21.34 -60.12
N ASP A 138 5.35 20.19 -59.48
CA ASP A 138 4.77 20.12 -58.13
C ASP A 138 5.67 20.79 -57.07
N ILE A 139 7.00 20.63 -57.18
CA ILE A 139 7.97 21.28 -56.28
C ILE A 139 8.01 22.79 -56.53
N VAL A 140 8.04 23.24 -57.79
CA VAL A 140 8.00 24.67 -58.13
C VAL A 140 6.73 25.31 -57.58
N ARG A 141 5.57 24.69 -57.76
CA ARG A 141 4.30 25.19 -57.22
C ARG A 141 4.35 25.29 -55.69
N PHE A 142 4.79 24.24 -55.01
CA PHE A 142 4.91 24.23 -53.54
C PHE A 142 5.85 25.34 -53.04
N LEU A 143 7.01 25.51 -53.67
CA LEU A 143 7.98 26.55 -53.33
C LEU A 143 7.46 27.97 -53.60
N GLN A 144 6.64 28.16 -54.63
CA GLN A 144 5.99 29.43 -54.93
C GLN A 144 4.86 29.77 -53.95
N GLU A 145 4.17 28.77 -53.42
CA GLU A 145 3.10 28.94 -52.42
C GLU A 145 3.67 29.17 -51.00
N ALA A 146 4.84 28.63 -50.70
CA ALA A 146 5.55 28.79 -49.44
C ALA A 146 6.25 30.16 -49.33
N SER A 147 5.46 31.23 -49.13
CA SER A 147 5.90 32.63 -49.03
C SER A 147 6.87 32.99 -47.87
N SER A 148 7.31 32.02 -47.07
CA SER A 148 8.08 32.23 -45.84
C SER A 148 9.31 31.32 -45.67
N ILE A 149 9.86 30.79 -46.77
CA ILE A 149 11.09 29.97 -46.72
C ILE A 149 12.31 30.88 -46.42
N PRO A 150 13.12 30.58 -45.38
CA PRO A 150 14.24 31.44 -44.97
C PRO A 150 15.51 31.32 -45.85
N VAL A 151 15.47 30.55 -46.94
CA VAL A 151 16.63 30.27 -47.81
C VAL A 151 16.34 30.74 -49.24
N ASP A 152 17.34 31.33 -49.90
CA ASP A 152 17.23 31.70 -51.32
C ASP A 152 17.15 30.46 -52.21
N ILE A 153 15.97 30.29 -52.81
CA ILE A 153 15.60 29.19 -53.71
C ILE A 153 15.60 29.61 -55.19
N SER A 154 16.04 30.83 -55.51
CA SER A 154 16.01 31.39 -56.87
C SER A 154 16.78 30.51 -57.87
N ASP A 155 17.92 29.96 -57.46
CA ASP A 155 18.73 29.07 -58.31
C ASP A 155 17.97 27.79 -58.66
N ILE A 156 17.22 27.21 -57.71
CA ILE A 156 16.43 25.99 -57.90
C ILE A 156 15.25 26.26 -58.82
N LEU A 157 14.54 27.37 -58.60
CA LEU A 157 13.43 27.79 -59.45
C LEU A 157 13.89 28.06 -60.89
N SER A 158 15.09 28.63 -61.08
CA SER A 158 15.68 28.84 -62.41
C SER A 158 16.00 27.51 -63.10
N LEU A 159 16.54 26.54 -62.35
CA LEU A 159 16.92 25.23 -62.83
C LEU A 159 15.68 24.40 -63.23
N LEU A 160 14.62 24.44 -62.42
CA LEU A 160 13.35 23.75 -62.69
C LEU A 160 12.55 24.42 -63.81
N SER A 161 12.53 25.76 -63.88
CA SER A 161 11.85 26.50 -64.96
C SER A 161 12.47 26.26 -66.34
N SER A 162 13.79 25.98 -66.38
CA SER A 162 14.48 25.61 -67.62
C SER A 162 13.93 24.32 -68.27
N TRP A 163 13.21 23.49 -67.49
CA TRP A 163 12.60 22.24 -67.96
C TRP A 163 11.16 22.42 -68.47
N GLU A 164 10.51 23.54 -68.13
CA GLU A 164 9.12 23.84 -68.47
C GLU A 164 8.97 24.59 -69.80
N SER A 165 10.04 24.85 -70.54
CA SER A 165 9.95 25.54 -71.84
C SER A 165 9.65 24.58 -73.00
N PRO A 166 8.39 24.46 -73.48
CA PRO A 166 8.14 23.84 -74.76
C PRO A 166 8.64 24.78 -75.87
N SER A 167 9.58 24.28 -76.66
CA SER A 167 9.98 24.86 -77.95
C SER A 167 8.73 25.04 -78.82
N SER A 168 8.20 26.27 -78.87
CA SER A 168 7.09 26.64 -79.75
C SER A 168 7.60 27.55 -80.85
N LYS A 169 7.48 27.06 -82.09
CA LYS A 169 7.78 27.81 -83.32
C LYS A 169 6.69 28.85 -83.57
N PRO A 170 7.01 30.08 -84.02
CA PRO A 170 6.01 31.07 -84.39
C PRO A 170 5.47 30.78 -85.79
N SER A 171 4.14 30.79 -85.97
CA SER A 171 3.51 30.85 -87.29
C SER A 171 2.69 32.14 -87.42
N THR A 172 2.87 32.77 -88.58
CA THR A 172 2.38 34.10 -88.97
C THR A 172 1.14 34.06 -89.86
N SER A 173 0.51 35.25 -89.98
CA SER A 173 -0.58 35.67 -90.91
C SER A 173 -2.00 35.50 -90.35
N GLY A 174 -2.92 36.45 -90.42
CA GLY A 174 -2.97 37.75 -91.10
C GLY A 174 -4.36 37.89 -91.74
N LYS A 175 -5.25 38.73 -91.17
CA LYS A 175 -6.43 39.32 -91.84
C LYS A 175 -7.13 40.36 -90.95
N LYS A 176 -7.26 41.59 -91.46
CA LYS A 176 -7.97 42.74 -90.85
C LYS A 176 -9.50 42.57 -90.96
N PRO A 177 -10.29 42.85 -89.90
CA PRO A 177 -11.70 43.18 -90.08
C PRO A 177 -12.13 44.50 -89.43
N LYS A 178 -13.30 44.95 -89.91
CA LYS A 178 -14.05 46.19 -89.65
C LYS A 178 -14.12 46.60 -88.16
N LYS A 179 -13.83 47.88 -87.88
CA LYS A 179 -13.38 48.40 -86.58
C LYS A 179 -14.44 48.97 -85.62
N SER A 180 -15.71 49.19 -85.98
CA SER A 180 -16.64 49.88 -85.06
C SER A 180 -17.42 48.94 -84.12
N GLN A 181 -18.10 47.91 -84.63
CA GLN A 181 -18.93 47.00 -83.79
C GLN A 181 -18.12 46.04 -82.89
N LYS A 182 -16.85 45.81 -83.21
CA LYS A 182 -15.94 44.95 -82.43
C LYS A 182 -15.51 45.62 -81.11
N SER A 183 -15.44 46.95 -81.08
CA SER A 183 -14.99 47.69 -79.89
C SER A 183 -16.02 47.70 -78.76
N GLU A 184 -17.31 47.73 -79.12
CA GLU A 184 -18.42 47.76 -78.17
C GLU A 184 -18.69 46.38 -77.57
N ARG A 185 -18.62 45.32 -78.40
CA ARG A 185 -18.63 43.92 -77.90
C ARG A 185 -17.46 43.65 -76.96
N LEU A 186 -16.26 44.13 -77.29
CA LEU A 186 -15.09 43.97 -76.42
C LEU A 186 -15.23 44.70 -75.08
N ARG A 187 -15.96 45.83 -75.04
CA ARG A 187 -16.27 46.53 -73.77
C ARG A 187 -17.27 45.74 -72.94
N ALA A 188 -18.37 45.29 -73.56
CA ALA A 188 -19.37 44.45 -72.88
C ALA A 188 -18.78 43.14 -72.35
N ASP A 189 -17.90 42.48 -73.12
CA ASP A 189 -17.21 41.26 -72.71
C ASP A 189 -16.25 41.53 -71.54
N LYS A 190 -15.55 42.68 -71.54
CA LYS A 190 -14.69 43.09 -70.42
C LYS A 190 -15.49 43.36 -69.16
N ASP A 191 -16.60 44.08 -69.25
CA ASP A 191 -17.45 44.39 -68.10
C ASP A 191 -18.10 43.10 -67.54
N ALA A 192 -18.48 42.15 -68.40
CA ALA A 192 -18.97 40.84 -67.99
C ALA A 192 -17.89 40.03 -67.25
N VAL A 193 -16.64 40.06 -67.73
CA VAL A 193 -15.51 39.41 -67.05
C VAL A 193 -15.23 40.07 -65.70
N ILE A 194 -15.19 41.41 -65.63
CA ILE A 194 -14.99 42.14 -64.37
C ILE A 194 -16.07 41.77 -63.35
N ASN A 195 -17.34 41.78 -63.76
CA ASN A 195 -18.45 41.40 -62.87
C ASN A 195 -18.37 39.94 -62.40
N ALA A 196 -17.95 39.02 -63.28
CA ALA A 196 -17.75 37.61 -62.91
C ALA A 196 -16.61 37.44 -61.91
N VAL A 197 -15.50 38.15 -62.12
CA VAL A 197 -14.34 38.18 -61.22
C VAL A 197 -14.73 38.77 -59.87
N ASP A 198 -15.44 39.91 -59.83
CA ASP A 198 -15.93 40.52 -58.58
C ASP A 198 -16.90 39.62 -57.81
N LYS A 199 -17.70 38.81 -58.53
CA LYS A 199 -18.57 37.81 -57.90
C LYS A 199 -17.77 36.67 -57.27
N LEU A 200 -16.72 36.19 -57.95
CA LEU A 200 -15.84 35.16 -57.42
C LEU A 200 -15.04 35.67 -56.21
N TYR A 201 -14.49 36.89 -56.28
CA TYR A 201 -13.77 37.51 -55.16
C TYR A 201 -14.64 37.64 -53.91
N ARG A 202 -15.89 38.09 -54.05
CA ARG A 202 -16.84 38.15 -52.92
C ARG A 202 -17.09 36.78 -52.31
N LYS A 203 -17.29 35.76 -53.15
CA LYS A 203 -17.49 34.37 -52.68
C LYS A 203 -16.27 33.85 -51.91
N ILE A 204 -15.06 34.12 -52.39
CA ILE A 204 -13.82 33.72 -51.72
C ILE A 204 -13.70 34.41 -50.35
N ILE A 205 -14.03 35.71 -50.26
CA ILE A 205 -13.99 36.45 -48.98
C ILE A 205 -15.03 35.89 -47.99
N GLU A 206 -16.26 35.60 -48.45
CA GLU A 206 -17.30 35.00 -47.61
C GLU A 206 -16.90 33.61 -47.11
N GLU A 207 -16.35 32.77 -48.00
CA GLU A 207 -15.81 31.46 -47.62
C GLU A 207 -14.71 31.65 -46.58
N GLN A 208 -13.71 32.51 -46.84
CA GLN A 208 -12.59 32.78 -45.93
C GLN A 208 -13.06 33.22 -44.52
N GLN A 209 -14.03 34.11 -44.44
CA GLN A 209 -14.62 34.52 -43.16
C GLN A 209 -15.28 33.33 -42.44
N GLY A 210 -15.96 32.45 -43.18
CA GLY A 210 -16.49 31.19 -42.65
C GLY A 210 -15.39 30.31 -42.03
N TRP A 211 -14.29 30.07 -42.73
CA TRP A 211 -13.16 29.30 -42.21
C TRP A 211 -12.52 29.96 -40.97
N GLU A 212 -12.44 31.29 -40.93
CA GLU A 212 -11.93 32.02 -39.76
C GLU A 212 -12.84 31.87 -38.54
N THR A 213 -14.17 31.93 -38.73
CA THR A 213 -15.12 31.69 -37.63
C THR A 213 -15.03 30.27 -37.08
N GLU A 214 -15.02 29.26 -37.96
CA GLU A 214 -14.89 27.85 -37.55
C GLU A 214 -13.56 27.59 -36.84
N ARG A 215 -12.45 28.17 -37.36
CA ARG A 215 -11.15 28.10 -36.71
C ARG A 215 -11.19 28.66 -35.28
N ASN A 216 -11.80 29.82 -35.08
CA ASN A 216 -11.89 30.44 -33.76
C ASN A 216 -12.74 29.61 -32.79
N GLU A 217 -13.87 29.07 -33.25
CA GLU A 217 -14.70 28.17 -32.44
C GLU A 217 -13.96 26.89 -32.01
N LEU A 218 -13.17 26.32 -32.92
CA LEU A 218 -12.32 25.17 -32.63
C LEU A 218 -11.21 25.52 -31.62
N LEU A 219 -10.58 26.68 -31.75
CA LEU A 219 -9.58 27.14 -30.79
C LEU A 219 -10.17 27.34 -29.39
N ASP A 220 -11.36 27.94 -29.29
CA ASP A 220 -12.07 28.11 -28.02
C ASP A 220 -12.50 26.77 -27.41
N ARG A 221 -12.88 25.80 -28.24
CA ARG A 221 -13.19 24.44 -27.79
C ARG A 221 -11.93 23.73 -27.28
N ILE A 222 -10.81 23.83 -27.99
CA ILE A 222 -9.53 23.27 -27.57
C ILE A 222 -9.08 23.89 -26.24
N ALA A 223 -9.17 25.22 -26.10
CA ALA A 223 -8.81 25.92 -24.87
C ALA A 223 -9.66 25.46 -23.67
N ARG A 224 -10.97 25.22 -23.86
CA ARG A 224 -11.84 24.65 -22.82
C ARG A 224 -11.43 23.24 -22.42
N LEU A 225 -11.15 22.37 -23.40
CA LEU A 225 -10.71 21.00 -23.13
C LEU A 225 -9.38 20.95 -22.36
N TYR A 226 -8.45 21.88 -22.64
CA TYR A 226 -7.21 21.98 -21.88
C TYR A 226 -7.46 22.38 -20.42
N ARG A 227 -8.34 23.35 -20.16
CA ARG A 227 -8.70 23.73 -18.78
C ARG A 227 -9.38 22.58 -18.04
N GLU A 228 -10.32 21.89 -18.70
CA GLU A 228 -10.99 20.72 -18.11
C GLU A 228 -9.99 19.60 -17.78
N ARG A 229 -9.03 19.33 -18.68
CA ARG A 229 -7.95 18.37 -18.41
C ARG A 229 -7.14 18.78 -17.18
N ASP A 230 -6.72 20.03 -17.08
CA ASP A 230 -5.90 20.52 -15.96
C ASP A 230 -6.67 20.40 -14.62
N ASP A 231 -7.97 20.71 -14.63
CA ASP A 231 -8.85 20.52 -13.47
C ASP A 231 -8.98 19.04 -13.08
N PHE A 232 -9.08 18.13 -14.07
CA PHE A 232 -9.10 16.69 -13.82
C PHE A 232 -7.77 16.18 -13.26
N GLU A 233 -6.63 16.63 -13.80
CA GLU A 233 -5.31 16.26 -13.30
C GLU A 233 -5.13 16.70 -11.83
N LYS A 234 -5.57 17.91 -11.49
CA LYS A 234 -5.55 18.39 -10.10
C LYS A 234 -6.42 17.54 -9.18
N ARG A 235 -7.66 17.24 -9.58
CA ARG A 235 -8.56 16.38 -8.79
C ARG A 235 -8.01 14.97 -8.62
N LEU A 236 -7.36 14.41 -9.64
CA LEU A 236 -6.71 13.11 -9.55
C LEU A 236 -5.55 13.14 -8.56
N SER A 237 -4.71 14.18 -8.61
CA SER A 237 -3.63 14.36 -7.63
C SER A 237 -4.16 14.45 -6.19
N ASP A 238 -5.22 15.22 -5.96
CA ASP A 238 -5.84 15.35 -4.63
C ASP A 238 -6.42 14.01 -4.14
N LEU A 239 -7.08 13.25 -5.02
CA LEU A 239 -7.61 11.92 -4.69
C LEU A 239 -6.51 10.91 -4.40
N THR A 240 -5.39 10.95 -5.12
CA THR A 240 -4.23 10.10 -4.84
C THR A 240 -3.66 10.40 -3.46
N GLN A 241 -3.49 11.67 -3.09
CA GLN A 241 -3.01 12.05 -1.75
C GLN A 241 -3.97 11.59 -0.64
N GLN A 242 -5.28 11.71 -0.86
CA GLN A 242 -6.28 11.22 0.10
C GLN A 242 -6.25 9.70 0.25
N LEU A 243 -6.03 8.98 -0.86
CA LEU A 243 -5.90 7.52 -0.84
C LEU A 243 -4.65 7.09 -0.05
N ASP A 244 -3.51 7.73 -0.29
CA ASP A 244 -2.26 7.44 0.42
C ASP A 244 -2.41 7.69 1.93
N ALA A 245 -3.00 8.82 2.32
CA ALA A 245 -3.28 9.13 3.73
C ALA A 245 -4.24 8.10 4.37
N ALA A 246 -5.25 7.63 3.62
CA ALA A 246 -6.16 6.60 4.11
C ALA A 246 -5.47 5.23 4.29
N ILE A 247 -4.53 4.89 3.41
CA ILE A 247 -3.71 3.67 3.51
C ILE A 247 -2.83 3.73 4.77
N GLU A 248 -2.12 4.85 4.99
CA GLU A 248 -1.28 5.04 6.17
C GLU A 248 -2.09 4.94 7.48
N ALA A 249 -3.26 5.58 7.54
CA ALA A 249 -4.17 5.49 8.68
C ALA A 249 -4.66 4.04 8.90
N GLY A 250 -4.94 3.31 7.81
CA GLY A 250 -5.34 1.90 7.87
C GLY A 250 -4.25 0.97 8.41
N ASP A 251 -3.00 1.22 8.03
CA ASP A 251 -1.84 0.46 8.52
C ASP A 251 -1.57 0.76 10.01
N GLU A 252 -1.74 2.01 10.44
CA GLU A 252 -1.61 2.38 11.85
C GLU A 252 -2.67 1.71 12.73
N LEU A 253 -3.94 1.73 12.30
CA LEU A 253 -5.00 1.00 12.99
C LEU A 253 -4.73 -0.51 13.04
N ARG A 254 -4.10 -1.08 12.01
CA ARG A 254 -3.70 -2.50 12.00
C ARG A 254 -2.63 -2.79 13.06
N ARG A 255 -1.63 -1.90 13.22
CA ARG A 255 -0.59 -2.04 14.26
C ARG A 255 -1.19 -1.93 15.66
N GLN A 256 -2.02 -0.92 15.91
CA GLN A 256 -2.69 -0.73 17.19
C GLN A 256 -3.56 -1.93 17.58
N ARG A 257 -4.28 -2.51 16.60
CA ARG A 257 -5.07 -3.71 16.84
C ARG A 257 -4.20 -4.92 17.23
N GLU A 258 -3.02 -5.06 16.64
CA GLU A 258 -2.12 -6.16 16.99
C GLU A 258 -1.50 -5.97 18.38
N GLN A 259 -1.09 -4.75 18.72
CA GLN A 259 -0.64 -4.42 20.08
C GLN A 259 -1.72 -4.73 21.13
N LEU A 260 -2.96 -4.32 20.89
CA LEU A 260 -4.08 -4.62 21.80
C LEU A 260 -4.32 -6.13 21.92
N ARG A 261 -4.09 -6.92 20.87
CA ARG A 261 -4.20 -8.38 20.94
C ARG A 261 -3.12 -8.99 21.83
N GLU A 262 -1.89 -8.52 21.72
CA GLU A 262 -0.77 -8.95 22.55
C GLU A 262 -1.00 -8.59 24.03
N GLU A 263 -1.50 -7.38 24.30
CA GLU A 263 -1.89 -6.95 25.65
C GLU A 263 -3.01 -7.83 26.22
N ILE A 264 -4.07 -8.09 25.45
CA ILE A 264 -5.16 -8.99 25.88
C ILE A 264 -4.63 -10.40 26.16
N ALA A 265 -3.74 -10.94 25.32
CA ALA A 265 -3.14 -12.24 25.54
C ALA A 265 -2.33 -12.28 26.85
N THR A 266 -1.61 -11.20 27.15
CA THR A 266 -0.86 -11.03 28.39
C THR A 266 -1.79 -10.98 29.61
N TYR A 267 -2.88 -10.22 29.55
CA TYR A 267 -3.86 -10.17 30.63
C TYR A 267 -4.54 -11.51 30.87
N ILE A 268 -4.87 -12.26 29.81
CA ILE A 268 -5.43 -13.62 29.94
C ILE A 268 -4.43 -14.55 30.63
N ALA A 269 -3.14 -14.48 30.29
CA ALA A 269 -2.11 -15.29 30.92
C ALA A 269 -1.95 -14.95 32.41
N GLN A 270 -1.92 -13.66 32.76
CA GLN A 270 -1.86 -13.20 34.15
C GLN A 270 -3.10 -13.63 34.94
N GLY A 271 -4.31 -13.51 34.36
CA GLY A 271 -5.54 -13.96 35.00
C GLY A 271 -5.53 -15.46 35.32
N ARG A 272 -4.96 -16.29 34.43
CA ARG A 272 -4.79 -17.73 34.69
C ARG A 272 -3.81 -18.01 35.83
N LEU A 273 -2.71 -17.25 35.91
CA LEU A 273 -1.75 -17.39 37.02
C LEU A 273 -2.41 -17.06 38.36
N LEU A 274 -3.11 -15.92 38.44
CA LEU A 274 -3.83 -15.52 39.65
C LEU A 274 -4.91 -16.53 40.04
N GLN A 275 -5.62 -17.10 39.07
CA GLN A 275 -6.60 -18.14 39.34
C GLN A 275 -5.97 -19.40 39.94
N ASN A 276 -4.80 -19.82 39.45
CA ASN A 276 -4.07 -20.95 40.00
C ASN A 276 -3.58 -20.65 41.43
N GLU A 277 -3.02 -19.47 41.67
CA GLU A 277 -2.59 -19.06 43.02
C GLU A 277 -3.77 -19.04 44.01
N LEU A 278 -4.92 -18.52 43.58
CA LEU A 278 -6.12 -18.50 44.40
C LEU A 278 -6.65 -19.90 44.72
N GLN A 279 -6.53 -20.83 43.76
CA GLN A 279 -6.87 -22.24 44.00
C GLN A 279 -5.94 -22.86 45.04
N VAL A 280 -4.63 -22.63 44.95
CA VAL A 280 -3.65 -23.13 45.94
C VAL A 280 -3.97 -22.60 47.34
N ILE A 281 -4.21 -21.29 47.47
CA ILE A 281 -4.57 -20.67 48.76
C ILE A 281 -5.88 -21.26 49.30
N THR A 282 -6.85 -21.52 48.43
CA THR A 282 -8.13 -22.12 48.81
C THR A 282 -7.94 -23.55 49.33
N ASP A 283 -7.13 -24.35 48.65
CA ASP A 283 -6.82 -25.72 49.04
C ASP A 283 -6.05 -25.76 50.38
N GLU A 284 -5.08 -24.87 50.58
CA GLU A 284 -4.33 -24.74 51.84
C GLU A 284 -5.23 -24.32 53.01
N ARG A 285 -6.11 -23.34 52.79
CA ARG A 285 -7.10 -22.93 53.79
C ARG A 285 -8.00 -24.10 54.20
N ASP A 286 -8.46 -24.90 53.24
CA ASP A 286 -9.37 -26.01 53.52
C ASP A 286 -8.65 -27.16 54.25
N LYS A 287 -7.38 -27.42 53.93
CA LYS A 287 -6.50 -28.31 54.72
C LYS A 287 -6.37 -27.82 56.17
N LEU A 288 -6.00 -26.55 56.39
CA LEU A 288 -5.86 -25.99 57.73
C LEU A 288 -7.17 -26.07 58.53
N LYS A 289 -8.32 -25.81 57.91
CA LYS A 289 -9.62 -25.99 58.55
C LYS A 289 -9.83 -27.43 59.03
N SER A 290 -9.50 -28.41 58.19
CA SER A 290 -9.61 -29.82 58.57
C SER A 290 -8.68 -30.21 59.72
N GLU A 291 -7.47 -29.64 59.75
CA GLU A 291 -6.50 -29.87 60.82
C GLU A 291 -6.99 -29.28 62.13
N ILE A 292 -7.52 -28.04 62.12
CA ILE A 292 -8.11 -27.41 63.30
C ILE A 292 -9.21 -28.28 63.90
N VAL A 293 -10.13 -28.79 63.08
CA VAL A 293 -11.20 -29.69 63.56
C VAL A 293 -10.64 -30.97 64.18
N LEU A 294 -9.55 -31.51 63.64
CA LEU A 294 -8.88 -32.69 64.21
C LEU A 294 -8.22 -32.36 65.57
N TRP A 295 -7.55 -31.21 65.67
CA TRP A 295 -6.96 -30.72 66.92
C TRP A 295 -8.02 -30.49 67.99
N GLU A 296 -9.15 -29.86 67.65
CA GLU A 296 -10.29 -29.65 68.56
C GLU A 296 -10.82 -30.99 69.11
N ARG A 297 -11.05 -31.98 68.24
CA ARG A 297 -11.50 -33.32 68.66
C ARG A 297 -10.48 -34.03 69.56
N THR A 298 -9.19 -33.90 69.23
CA THR A 298 -8.12 -34.52 70.01
C THR A 298 -8.01 -33.89 71.39
N ALA A 299 -8.11 -32.55 71.46
CA ALA A 299 -8.11 -31.80 72.71
C ALA A 299 -9.35 -32.14 73.57
N GLU A 300 -10.53 -32.28 72.96
CA GLU A 300 -11.76 -32.68 73.65
C GLU A 300 -11.68 -34.12 74.20
N ALA A 301 -11.14 -35.06 73.41
CA ALA A 301 -10.89 -36.42 73.87
C ALA A 301 -9.90 -36.47 75.05
N GLN A 302 -8.82 -35.67 75.00
CA GLN A 302 -7.86 -35.54 76.09
C GLN A 302 -8.49 -34.94 77.35
N ARG A 303 -9.35 -33.92 77.21
CA ARG A 303 -10.09 -33.33 78.33
C ARG A 303 -11.00 -34.36 79.00
N HIS A 304 -11.78 -35.11 78.22
CA HIS A 304 -12.61 -36.19 78.75
C HIS A 304 -11.79 -37.28 79.44
N GLN A 305 -10.63 -37.66 78.88
CA GLN A 305 -9.75 -38.64 79.53
C GLN A 305 -9.18 -38.11 80.85
N ALA A 306 -8.81 -36.82 80.90
CA ALA A 306 -8.34 -36.18 82.13
C ALA A 306 -9.46 -36.07 83.18
N GLU A 307 -10.70 -35.78 82.78
CA GLU A 307 -11.88 -35.78 83.65
C GLU A 307 -12.18 -37.18 84.20
N GLN A 308 -12.19 -38.21 83.35
CA GLN A 308 -12.37 -39.60 83.79
C GLN A 308 -11.31 -40.03 84.80
N ALA A 309 -10.03 -39.70 84.57
CA ALA A 309 -8.96 -40.00 85.51
C ALA A 309 -9.13 -39.26 86.86
N ARG A 310 -9.64 -38.02 86.84
CA ARG A 310 -9.99 -37.27 88.05
C ARG A 310 -11.15 -37.93 88.80
N GLU A 311 -12.20 -38.33 88.10
CA GLU A 311 -13.35 -39.02 88.69
C GLU A 311 -12.97 -40.40 89.25
N GLU A 312 -12.15 -41.18 88.54
CA GLU A 312 -11.63 -42.48 89.01
C GLU A 312 -10.82 -42.32 90.30
N THR A 313 -9.86 -41.39 90.33
CA THR A 313 -9.05 -41.13 91.53
C THR A 313 -9.90 -40.59 92.69
N GLU A 314 -10.92 -39.77 92.41
CA GLU A 314 -11.88 -39.31 93.43
C GLU A 314 -12.77 -40.45 93.94
N LEU A 315 -13.25 -41.32 93.07
CA LEU A 315 -14.05 -42.50 93.43
C LEU A 315 -13.24 -43.50 94.25
N GLU A 316 -11.98 -43.74 93.89
CA GLU A 316 -11.05 -44.55 94.67
C GLU A 316 -10.83 -43.97 96.07
N PHE A 317 -10.62 -42.66 96.17
CA PHE A 317 -10.50 -41.97 97.46
C PHE A 317 -11.77 -42.09 98.30
N ARG A 318 -12.95 -41.82 97.72
CA ARG A 318 -14.25 -41.99 98.38
C ARG A 318 -14.48 -43.44 98.83
N HIS A 319 -14.06 -44.41 98.04
CA HIS A 319 -14.16 -45.83 98.38
C HIS A 319 -13.25 -46.20 99.56
N ARG A 320 -12.01 -45.72 99.58
CA ARG A 320 -11.08 -45.91 100.71
C ARG A 320 -11.61 -45.28 102.00
N LEU A 321 -12.14 -44.06 101.92
CA LEU A 321 -12.83 -43.39 103.04
C LEU A 321 -13.97 -44.27 103.58
N ARG A 322 -14.84 -44.78 102.71
CA ARG A 322 -15.98 -45.64 103.12
C ARG A 322 -15.56 -47.00 103.67
N LYS A 323 -14.49 -47.61 103.17
CA LYS A 323 -14.07 -48.97 103.57
C LYS A 323 -13.29 -48.96 104.88
N ASN A 324 -12.46 -47.96 105.12
CA ASN A 324 -11.52 -47.96 106.23
C ASN A 324 -11.92 -47.00 107.35
N LEU A 325 -12.33 -45.77 106.99
CA LEU A 325 -12.54 -44.70 107.98
C LEU A 325 -13.97 -44.68 108.51
N VAL A 326 -14.98 -44.97 107.69
CA VAL A 326 -16.38 -45.02 108.14
C VAL A 326 -16.63 -46.12 109.17
N PRO A 327 -16.15 -47.38 109.00
CA PRO A 327 -16.33 -48.42 110.02
C PRO A 327 -15.53 -48.14 111.29
N LEU A 328 -14.34 -47.53 111.16
CA LEU A 328 -13.53 -47.14 112.31
C LEU A 328 -14.18 -46.01 113.11
N ALA A 329 -14.75 -45.00 112.45
CA ALA A 329 -15.50 -43.93 113.10
C ALA A 329 -16.79 -44.45 113.75
N ALA A 330 -17.51 -45.37 113.10
CA ALA A 330 -18.67 -46.04 113.70
C ALA A 330 -18.27 -46.87 114.92
N PHE A 331 -17.18 -47.64 114.84
CA PHE A 331 -16.65 -48.40 115.97
C PHE A 331 -16.24 -47.50 117.15
N VAL A 332 -15.55 -46.39 116.87
CA VAL A 332 -15.13 -45.43 117.91
C VAL A 332 -16.36 -44.76 118.53
N ARG A 333 -17.37 -44.38 117.74
CA ARG A 333 -18.64 -43.84 118.25
C ARG A 333 -19.38 -44.84 119.12
N ASP A 334 -19.59 -46.07 118.64
CA ASP A 334 -20.33 -47.09 119.38
C ASP A 334 -19.61 -47.43 120.71
N ARG A 335 -18.27 -47.44 120.69
CA ARG A 335 -17.45 -47.62 121.90
C ARG A 335 -17.50 -46.41 122.82
N ALA A 336 -17.55 -45.19 122.29
CA ALA A 336 -17.74 -43.94 123.03
C ALA A 336 -19.13 -43.85 123.68
N GLU A 337 -20.17 -44.29 122.99
CA GLU A 337 -21.54 -44.33 123.50
C GLU A 337 -21.68 -45.38 124.62
N GLN A 338 -21.12 -46.59 124.45
CA GLN A 338 -21.06 -47.60 125.52
C GLN A 338 -20.28 -47.09 126.75
N ALA A 339 -19.18 -46.38 126.50
CA ALA A 339 -18.34 -45.75 127.49
C ALA A 339 -19.08 -44.66 128.31
N LEU A 340 -19.82 -43.79 127.64
CA LEU A 340 -20.58 -42.71 128.29
C LEU A 340 -21.68 -43.22 129.24
N HIS A 341 -22.18 -44.43 129.03
CA HIS A 341 -23.18 -45.04 129.93
C HIS A 341 -22.58 -45.74 131.16
N THR A 342 -21.24 -45.89 131.25
CA THR A 342 -20.62 -46.75 132.27
C THR A 342 -19.39 -46.18 132.99
N LEU A 343 -18.76 -45.10 132.53
CA LEU A 343 -17.37 -44.83 132.92
C LEU A 343 -17.11 -43.71 133.94
N LEU A 344 -16.01 -43.90 134.67
CA LEU A 344 -15.37 -42.96 135.59
C LEU A 344 -14.50 -41.94 134.81
N PRO A 345 -14.16 -40.77 135.39
CA PRO A 345 -13.47 -39.67 134.69
C PRO A 345 -12.12 -40.00 134.03
N GLN A 346 -11.47 -41.11 134.39
CA GLN A 346 -10.19 -41.51 133.83
C GLN A 346 -10.31 -42.12 132.43
N ASP A 347 -11.43 -42.75 132.10
CA ASP A 347 -11.62 -43.43 130.81
C ASP A 347 -12.01 -42.45 129.69
N VAL A 348 -12.53 -41.26 130.05
CA VAL A 348 -12.79 -40.15 129.12
C VAL A 348 -11.50 -39.67 128.45
N ARG A 349 -10.37 -39.71 129.16
CA ARG A 349 -9.05 -39.33 128.61
C ARG A 349 -8.53 -40.33 127.58
N LEU A 350 -8.76 -41.62 127.81
CA LEU A 350 -8.37 -42.67 126.87
C LEU A 350 -9.22 -42.59 125.59
N LEU A 351 -10.51 -42.31 125.74
CA LEU A 351 -11.43 -42.11 124.62
C LEU A 351 -11.07 -40.86 123.79
N ALA A 352 -10.71 -39.75 124.44
CA ALA A 352 -10.24 -38.55 123.77
C ALA A 352 -8.96 -38.80 122.95
N ALA A 353 -7.99 -39.54 123.51
CA ALA A 353 -6.77 -39.91 122.79
C ALA A 353 -7.04 -40.79 121.56
N GLN A 354 -8.03 -41.69 121.63
CA GLN A 354 -8.45 -42.50 120.48
C GLN A 354 -9.15 -41.67 119.40
N PHE A 355 -9.93 -40.64 119.79
CA PHE A 355 -10.52 -39.68 118.87
C PHE A 355 -9.46 -38.81 118.18
N ASP A 356 -8.46 -38.32 118.92
CA ASP A 356 -7.35 -37.56 118.35
C ASP A 356 -6.54 -38.39 117.36
N GLN A 357 -6.32 -39.67 117.67
CA GLN A 357 -5.64 -40.60 116.75
C GLN A 357 -6.47 -40.83 115.49
N LEU A 358 -7.79 -41.03 115.59
CA LEU A 358 -8.69 -41.13 114.44
C LEU A 358 -8.67 -39.85 113.60
N HIS A 359 -8.70 -38.68 114.24
CA HIS A 359 -8.66 -37.39 113.57
C HIS A 359 -7.33 -37.18 112.80
N GLN A 360 -6.20 -37.57 113.39
CA GLN A 360 -4.90 -37.49 112.70
C GLN A 360 -4.81 -38.43 111.50
N GLU A 361 -5.37 -39.64 111.58
CA GLU A 361 -5.41 -40.56 110.43
C GLU A 361 -6.32 -40.04 109.31
N ILE A 362 -7.46 -39.41 109.63
CA ILE A 362 -8.30 -38.72 108.65
C ILE A 362 -7.54 -37.58 107.97
N LEU A 363 -6.77 -36.78 108.71
CA LEU A 363 -5.99 -35.67 108.16
C LEU A 363 -4.80 -36.13 107.30
N LYS A 364 -4.20 -37.30 107.59
CA LYS A 364 -3.15 -37.89 106.75
C LYS A 364 -3.70 -38.36 105.41
N GLU A 365 -4.86 -39.01 105.42
CA GLU A 365 -5.53 -39.48 104.19
C GLU A 365 -6.13 -38.31 103.37
N ALA A 366 -6.60 -37.24 104.02
CA ALA A 366 -7.14 -36.06 103.34
C ALA A 366 -6.08 -35.17 102.65
N LYS A 367 -4.79 -35.31 102.98
CA LYS A 367 -3.69 -34.67 102.25
C LYS A 367 -3.40 -35.42 100.95
N LEU A 368 -4.33 -35.34 99.99
CA LEU A 368 -4.13 -35.83 98.64
C LEU A 368 -3.10 -34.97 97.87
N PRO A 369 -2.34 -35.55 96.93
CA PRO A 369 -1.26 -34.87 96.18
C PRO A 369 -1.71 -33.74 95.22
N GLN A 370 -3.00 -33.39 95.18
CA GLN A 370 -3.55 -32.50 94.15
C GLN A 370 -3.09 -31.05 94.30
N GLU A 371 -2.85 -30.55 95.52
CA GLU A 371 -2.28 -29.20 95.71
C GLU A 371 -0.81 -29.12 95.25
N GLY A 372 -0.07 -30.23 95.31
CA GLY A 372 1.31 -30.30 94.85
C GLY A 372 1.46 -30.28 93.32
N ARG A 373 0.54 -30.91 92.58
CA ARG A 373 0.58 -30.94 91.10
C ARG A 373 0.00 -29.69 90.45
N ILE A 374 -1.07 -29.12 91.02
CA ILE A 374 -1.65 -27.86 90.53
C ILE A 374 -0.63 -26.72 90.66
N SER A 375 0.19 -26.74 91.72
CA SER A 375 1.29 -25.78 91.89
C SER A 375 2.44 -25.97 90.89
N SER A 376 2.72 -27.20 90.44
CA SER A 376 3.80 -27.44 89.45
C SER A 376 3.36 -27.18 88.00
N GLU A 377 2.08 -27.37 87.66
CA GLU A 377 1.57 -27.15 86.30
C GLU A 377 1.15 -25.68 86.06
N LEU A 378 0.75 -24.93 87.09
CA LEU A 378 0.40 -23.49 86.95
C LEU A 378 1.58 -22.53 87.15
N LEU A 379 2.73 -23.01 87.66
CA LEU A 379 3.94 -22.20 87.91
C LEU A 379 5.13 -22.62 87.06
N MET A 380 4.91 -23.25 85.91
CA MET A 380 5.97 -23.30 84.90
C MET A 380 6.17 -21.90 84.33
N PRO A 381 7.38 -21.31 84.42
CA PRO A 381 7.66 -20.02 83.80
C PRO A 381 7.44 -20.15 82.29
N PRO A 382 6.87 -19.13 81.62
CA PRO A 382 6.68 -19.17 80.18
C PRO A 382 8.04 -19.42 79.53
N GLU A 383 8.12 -20.48 78.71
CA GLU A 383 9.30 -20.74 77.90
C GLU A 383 9.60 -19.47 77.10
N GLU A 384 10.75 -18.87 77.40
CA GLU A 384 11.33 -17.82 76.59
C GLU A 384 11.51 -18.40 75.19
N ASN A 385 10.65 -17.96 74.27
CA ASN A 385 10.88 -18.06 72.83
C ASN A 385 12.16 -17.28 72.50
N VAL A 386 13.29 -17.97 72.60
CA VAL A 386 14.54 -17.59 71.93
C VAL A 386 14.58 -18.40 70.65
N HIS A 387 13.99 -17.85 69.60
CA HIS A 387 14.38 -18.17 68.23
C HIS A 387 14.70 -16.85 67.51
N GLU A 388 16.00 -16.64 67.34
CA GLU A 388 16.59 -15.98 66.17
C GLU A 388 16.25 -16.73 64.87
#